data_AF-A0A6J4RU81-F1
#
_entry.id   AF-A0A6J4RU81-F1
#
_cell.length_a   1.000
_cell.length_b   1.000
_cell.length_c   1.000
_cell.angle_alpha   90.00
_cell.angle_beta   90.00
_cell.angle_gamma   90.00
#
_symmetry.space_group_name_H-M   'P 1'
#
loop_
_entity.id
_entity.type
_entity.pdbx_description
1 polymer ?
#
loop_
_entity_poly.entity_id
_entity_poly.type
_entity_poly.pdbx_seq_one_letter_code
_entity_poly.pdbx_strand_id
1 'polypeptide(L)'
;VENEKVIDSIEAGLFSKNYAYFGSSPNALLADSSGHTLYVANGLDNAIAVIKLGKNVSLKGVGKTEVQGYIPTEAYPSGIALINRKLYVTNLEAKGARVLSEVRELKQPDSTFISAYSIHKELASLSIISLPGQKELKSYTEQVRKLNMFYRMALTNRPARKNIPPRPLPERIGEPSVFKHVVYIIKENKTYDQVFGDIQQGRGDSRLCIFGSAITPNQHKLARDFSLLDNYYASGKSSAEGHLWTDAAMVSDYIEKNVRAWFRSYTHRLADAQAYNKSGFIWNNAMDHGKKVRIYGEACLTHYDTKMKWIDIYNKYINKEPLDFKNTTTIARIRPIISPDFPDCDNIIFTDQLRADIFIKEWKNFEHLPGDSLPNLMVLSLPNDHTAGTSPGFPT
;
A
#
# COMPACT_ATOMS: atom_id res chain seq x y z
N VAL A 1 -26.39 1.70 24.46
CA VAL A 1 -26.36 0.84 23.25
C VAL A 1 -27.48 -0.18 23.19
N GLU A 2 -27.77 -0.99 24.24
CA GLU A 2 -28.84 -2.02 24.16
C GLU A 2 -30.25 -1.50 23.83
N ASN A 3 -30.53 -0.21 24.03
CA ASN A 3 -31.80 0.45 23.69
C ASN A 3 -31.71 1.42 22.50
N GLU A 4 -30.57 1.49 21.80
CA GLU A 4 -30.40 2.38 20.64
C GLU A 4 -30.89 1.67 19.38
N LYS A 5 -31.82 2.30 18.66
CA LYS A 5 -32.33 1.81 17.38
C LYS A 5 -31.71 2.60 16.24
N VAL A 6 -31.18 1.89 15.24
CA VAL A 6 -30.79 2.51 13.96
C VAL A 6 -32.04 3.09 13.30
N ILE A 7 -32.12 4.43 13.20
CA ILE A 7 -33.26 5.14 12.62
C ILE A 7 -33.12 5.40 11.12
N ASP A 8 -31.88 5.38 10.61
CA ASP A 8 -31.56 5.55 9.20
C ASP A 8 -30.15 5.01 8.91
N SER A 9 -29.83 4.80 7.64
CA SER A 9 -28.50 4.38 7.19
C SER A 9 -28.20 4.95 5.81
N ILE A 10 -27.00 5.50 5.65
CA ILE A 10 -26.56 6.08 4.38
C ILE A 10 -25.13 5.66 4.05
N GLU A 11 -24.93 5.19 2.83
CA GLU A 11 -23.59 4.95 2.29
C GLU A 11 -22.97 6.29 1.90
N ALA A 12 -21.95 6.71 2.64
CA ALA A 12 -21.27 7.99 2.41
C ALA A 12 -20.22 7.93 1.29
N GLY A 13 -19.85 6.75 0.83
CA GLY A 13 -18.73 6.55 -0.11
C GLY A 13 -19.04 6.95 -1.55
N LEU A 14 -18.03 7.45 -2.26
CA LEU A 14 -18.14 7.88 -3.66
C LEU A 14 -18.66 6.79 -4.60
N PHE A 15 -18.31 5.53 -4.32
CA PHE A 15 -18.64 4.35 -5.13
C PHE A 15 -19.84 3.56 -4.64
N SER A 16 -20.51 4.08 -3.60
CA SER A 16 -21.69 3.47 -2.98
C SER A 16 -22.75 3.05 -4.00
N LYS A 17 -23.49 1.99 -3.66
CA LYS A 17 -24.61 1.39 -4.43
C LYS A 17 -24.29 0.69 -5.75
N ASN A 18 -23.16 1.00 -6.40
CA ASN A 18 -22.85 0.46 -7.74
C ASN A 18 -21.77 -0.63 -7.73
N TYR A 19 -20.92 -0.67 -6.70
CA TYR A 19 -19.78 -1.58 -6.64
C TYR A 19 -19.54 -2.08 -5.21
N ALA A 20 -19.09 -3.33 -5.09
CA ALA A 20 -18.84 -4.00 -3.81
C ALA A 20 -17.40 -3.83 -3.30
N TYR A 21 -16.66 -2.84 -3.79
CA TYR A 21 -15.26 -2.63 -3.37
C TYR A 21 -15.17 -1.87 -2.05
N PHE A 22 -14.21 -2.29 -1.23
CA PHE A 22 -13.74 -1.49 -0.10
C PHE A 22 -12.85 -0.36 -0.62
N GLY A 23 -12.94 0.81 0.01
CA GLY A 23 -12.14 1.95 -0.42
C GLY A 23 -12.70 3.30 -0.04
N SER A 24 -13.94 3.43 0.41
CA SER A 24 -14.39 4.68 1.07
C SER A 24 -14.22 4.51 2.57
N SER A 25 -13.47 5.41 3.20
CA SER A 25 -13.12 5.34 4.63
C SER A 25 -13.67 6.54 5.42
N PRO A 26 -14.94 6.53 5.85
CA PRO A 26 -15.50 7.57 6.71
C PRO A 26 -14.69 7.71 8.01
N ASN A 27 -14.12 8.88 8.23
CA ASN A 27 -13.10 9.10 9.25
C ASN A 27 -13.49 10.16 10.29
N ALA A 28 -14.33 11.11 9.89
CA ALA A 28 -14.86 12.14 10.78
C ALA A 28 -16.23 12.61 10.31
N LEU A 29 -17.03 13.14 11.23
CA LEU A 29 -18.37 13.65 10.95
C LEU A 29 -18.57 15.02 11.61
N LEU A 30 -19.34 15.88 10.96
CA LEU A 30 -19.70 17.20 11.47
C LEU A 30 -21.11 17.57 11.00
N ALA A 31 -22.06 17.65 11.92
CA ALA A 31 -23.38 18.22 11.64
C ALA A 31 -23.30 19.75 11.67
N ASP A 32 -23.96 20.42 10.72
CA ASP A 32 -24.04 21.87 10.73
C ASP A 32 -25.01 22.38 11.81
N SER A 33 -24.84 23.62 12.25
CA SER A 33 -25.69 24.20 13.31
C SER A 33 -27.15 24.37 12.89
N SER A 34 -27.43 24.34 11.58
CA SER A 34 -28.79 24.38 11.06
C SER A 34 -29.51 23.03 11.18
N GLY A 35 -28.78 21.92 11.37
CA GLY A 35 -29.33 20.57 11.46
C GLY A 35 -29.83 20.01 10.11
N HIS A 36 -29.48 20.65 8.99
CA HIS A 36 -29.89 20.20 7.66
C HIS A 36 -28.80 19.39 6.96
N THR A 37 -27.53 19.59 7.34
CA THR A 37 -26.39 19.01 6.62
C THR A 37 -25.44 18.29 7.57
N LEU A 38 -25.01 17.10 7.18
CA LEU A 38 -23.93 16.34 7.77
C LEU A 38 -22.76 16.31 6.77
N TYR A 39 -21.59 16.74 7.22
CA TYR A 39 -20.33 16.60 6.49
C TYR A 39 -19.60 15.36 7.00
N VAL A 40 -19.14 14.51 6.08
CA VAL A 40 -18.40 13.29 6.42
C VAL A 40 -17.09 13.28 5.66
N ALA A 41 -15.95 13.20 6.35
CA ALA A 41 -14.66 13.04 5.71
C ALA A 41 -14.48 11.59 5.30
N ASN A 42 -14.29 11.34 4.01
CA ASN A 42 -13.95 10.03 3.48
C ASN A 42 -12.46 10.04 3.10
N GLY A 43 -11.64 9.35 3.89
CA GLY A 43 -10.18 9.33 3.76
C GLY A 43 -9.71 8.95 2.36
N LEU A 44 -9.95 7.71 1.97
CA LEU A 44 -9.50 7.17 0.67
C LEU A 44 -10.26 7.74 -0.56
N ASP A 45 -11.40 8.42 -0.37
CA ASP A 45 -12.05 9.17 -1.45
C ASP A 45 -11.39 10.56 -1.67
N ASN A 46 -10.52 11.00 -0.75
CA ASN A 46 -9.94 12.34 -0.70
C ASN A 46 -11.01 13.45 -0.80
N ALA A 47 -12.11 13.28 -0.05
CA ALA A 47 -13.26 14.16 -0.16
C ALA A 47 -14.10 14.25 1.13
N ILE A 48 -14.84 15.36 1.25
CA ILE A 48 -15.94 15.51 2.21
C ILE A 48 -17.26 15.21 1.50
N ALA A 49 -17.97 14.17 1.93
CA ALA A 49 -19.35 13.93 1.52
C ALA A 49 -20.28 14.94 2.19
N VAL A 50 -21.13 15.59 1.40
CA VAL A 50 -22.15 16.54 1.87
C VAL A 50 -23.49 15.82 1.88
N ILE A 51 -24.04 15.55 3.07
CA ILE A 51 -25.24 14.76 3.25
C ILE A 51 -26.37 15.65 3.76
N LYS A 52 -27.48 15.69 3.03
CA LYS A 52 -28.71 16.29 3.51
C LYS A 52 -29.36 15.35 4.53
N LEU A 53 -29.77 15.87 5.68
CA LEU A 53 -30.43 15.10 6.74
C LEU A 53 -31.95 15.04 6.51
N GLY A 54 -32.52 13.83 6.58
CA GLY A 54 -33.94 13.60 6.44
C GLY A 54 -34.75 13.98 7.70
N LYS A 55 -36.07 14.16 7.52
CA LYS A 55 -37.00 14.57 8.59
C LYS A 55 -37.08 13.61 9.78
N ASN A 56 -36.72 12.35 9.56
CA ASN A 56 -36.71 11.30 10.58
C ASN A 56 -35.36 11.21 11.32
N VAL A 57 -34.33 11.92 10.86
CA VAL A 57 -32.95 11.86 11.39
C VAL A 57 -32.58 13.12 12.16
N SER A 58 -33.10 14.29 11.74
CA SER A 58 -32.86 15.57 12.39
C SER A 58 -34.18 16.30 12.61
N LEU A 59 -34.29 17.02 13.75
CA LEU A 59 -35.45 17.88 14.06
C LEU A 59 -35.70 18.94 13.00
N LYS A 60 -34.65 19.38 12.30
CA LYS A 60 -34.71 20.34 11.19
C LYS A 60 -34.49 19.67 9.83
N GLY A 61 -34.43 18.34 9.79
CA GLY A 61 -34.26 17.59 8.56
C GLY A 61 -35.47 17.71 7.64
N VAL A 62 -35.24 17.58 6.33
CA VAL A 62 -36.30 17.72 5.32
C VAL A 62 -36.24 16.56 4.34
N GLY A 63 -37.36 15.90 4.09
CA GLY A 63 -37.43 14.78 3.15
C GLY A 63 -36.61 13.57 3.61
N LYS A 64 -35.91 12.91 2.68
CA LYS A 64 -35.05 11.75 2.93
C LYS A 64 -33.59 12.17 3.10
N THR A 65 -32.82 11.36 3.83
CA THR A 65 -31.37 11.54 3.94
C THR A 65 -30.70 11.16 2.63
N GLU A 66 -29.88 12.06 2.08
CA GLU A 66 -29.32 11.91 0.73
C GLU A 66 -27.95 12.57 0.61
N VAL A 67 -26.98 11.87 0.02
CA VAL A 67 -25.69 12.46 -0.39
C VAL A 67 -25.96 13.47 -1.52
N GLN A 68 -25.64 14.73 -1.28
CA GLN A 68 -25.82 15.84 -2.23
C GLN A 68 -24.62 16.02 -3.16
N GLY A 69 -23.43 15.58 -2.73
CA GLY A 69 -22.20 15.65 -3.51
C GLY A 69 -20.96 15.55 -2.63
N TYR A 70 -19.80 15.80 -3.24
CA TYR A 70 -18.49 15.66 -2.61
C TYR A 70 -17.64 16.92 -2.83
N ILE A 71 -16.93 17.35 -1.79
CA ILE A 71 -15.97 18.46 -1.83
C ILE A 71 -14.56 17.85 -1.83
N PRO A 72 -13.69 18.16 -2.82
CA PRO A 72 -12.34 17.61 -2.86
C PRO A 72 -11.49 18.14 -1.70
N THR A 73 -10.59 17.30 -1.21
CA THR A 73 -9.58 17.67 -0.21
C THR A 73 -8.19 17.23 -0.67
N GLU A 74 -7.16 17.53 0.13
CA GLU A 74 -5.88 16.83 0.05
C GLU A 74 -6.03 15.38 0.53
N ALA A 75 -4.93 14.62 0.49
CA ALA A 75 -4.94 13.18 0.73
C ALA A 75 -5.40 12.82 2.17
N TYR A 76 -6.37 11.91 2.24
CA TYR A 76 -6.93 11.34 3.46
C TYR A 76 -7.46 12.37 4.47
N PRO A 77 -8.59 13.05 4.18
CA PRO A 77 -9.20 13.98 5.12
C PRO A 77 -9.63 13.28 6.42
N SER A 78 -9.51 14.01 7.52
CA SER A 78 -9.80 13.54 8.86
C SER A 78 -10.64 14.57 9.61
N GLY A 79 -10.17 15.08 10.76
CA GLY A 79 -10.89 16.05 11.58
C GLY A 79 -11.46 17.21 10.77
N ILE A 80 -12.72 17.56 11.06
CA ILE A 80 -13.49 18.60 10.37
C ILE A 80 -14.00 19.60 11.40
N ALA A 81 -13.84 20.89 11.11
CA ALA A 81 -14.54 21.97 11.81
C ALA A 81 -15.18 22.92 10.79
N LEU A 82 -16.30 23.57 11.18
CA LEU A 82 -16.99 24.56 10.36
C LEU A 82 -17.02 25.90 11.09
N ILE A 83 -16.36 26.90 10.54
CA ILE A 83 -16.27 28.24 11.12
C ILE A 83 -16.49 29.27 10.00
N ASN A 84 -17.44 30.20 10.19
CA ASN A 84 -17.71 31.29 9.25
C ASN A 84 -17.89 30.82 7.79
N ARG A 85 -18.71 29.77 7.59
CA ARG A 85 -18.95 29.12 6.29
C ARG A 85 -17.69 28.57 5.59
N LYS A 86 -16.65 28.24 6.36
CA LYS A 86 -15.45 27.54 5.87
C LYS A 86 -15.25 26.24 6.63
N LEU A 87 -15.03 25.17 5.89
CA LEU A 87 -14.56 23.90 6.42
C LEU A 87 -13.05 23.99 6.66
N TYR A 88 -12.63 23.58 7.84
CA TYR A 88 -11.25 23.35 8.20
C TYR A 88 -11.07 21.84 8.30
N VAL A 89 -10.22 21.27 7.46
CA VAL A 89 -10.04 19.82 7.33
C VAL A 89 -8.58 19.47 7.52
N THR A 90 -8.28 18.65 8.53
CA THR A 90 -6.93 18.09 8.70
C THR A 90 -6.73 16.92 7.72
N ASN A 91 -5.58 16.85 7.06
CA ASN A 91 -5.29 15.80 6.09
C ASN A 91 -4.19 14.88 6.66
N LEU A 92 -4.49 13.58 6.83
CA LEU A 92 -3.57 12.63 7.47
C LEU A 92 -2.37 12.28 6.60
N GLU A 93 -2.57 12.16 5.29
CA GLU A 93 -1.52 11.84 4.31
C GLU A 93 -0.89 13.10 3.70
N ALA A 94 -1.71 14.15 3.55
CA ALA A 94 -1.29 15.44 3.02
C ALA A 94 -0.51 15.31 1.70
N LYS A 95 0.76 15.76 1.65
CA LYS A 95 1.61 15.73 0.44
C LYS A 95 2.68 14.62 0.47
N GLY A 96 2.58 13.70 1.44
CA GLY A 96 3.53 12.60 1.64
C GLY A 96 4.94 13.05 2.06
N ALA A 97 5.91 12.17 1.82
CA ALA A 97 7.30 12.22 2.26
C ALA A 97 8.14 13.34 1.60
N ARG A 98 7.82 14.60 1.89
CA ARG A 98 8.43 15.80 1.27
C ARG A 98 9.25 16.67 2.23
N VAL A 99 9.71 16.10 3.34
CA VAL A 99 10.62 16.77 4.27
C VAL A 99 12.05 16.40 3.94
N LEU A 100 12.82 17.35 3.38
CA LEU A 100 14.24 17.15 3.11
C LEU A 100 14.99 17.07 4.44
N SER A 101 15.87 16.08 4.60
CA SER A 101 16.62 15.87 5.84
C SER A 101 17.99 15.26 5.58
N GLU A 102 18.96 15.64 6.41
CA GLU A 102 20.27 14.98 6.45
C GLU A 102 20.12 13.49 6.77
N VAL A 103 20.80 12.65 5.99
CA VAL A 103 20.90 11.20 6.22
C VAL A 103 22.16 10.95 7.03
N ARG A 104 22.01 10.94 8.35
CA ARG A 104 23.14 10.90 9.30
C ARG A 104 23.86 9.57 9.32
N GLU A 105 23.18 8.52 8.86
CA GLU A 105 23.72 7.17 8.73
C GLU A 105 24.77 7.08 7.63
N LEU A 106 24.82 8.04 6.71
CA LEU A 106 25.73 8.06 5.57
C LEU A 106 26.54 9.36 5.56
N LYS A 107 27.64 9.32 6.30
CA LYS A 107 28.63 10.38 6.35
C LYS A 107 29.54 10.27 5.11
N GLN A 108 29.64 11.35 4.34
CA GLN A 108 30.55 11.41 3.21
C GLN A 108 32.02 11.52 3.66
N PRO A 109 33.00 11.19 2.79
CA PRO A 109 34.43 11.27 3.12
C PRO A 109 34.88 12.65 3.62
N ASP A 110 34.24 13.73 3.15
CA ASP A 110 34.48 15.12 3.54
C ASP A 110 33.76 15.53 4.84
N SER A 111 33.16 14.57 5.54
CA SER A 111 32.34 14.77 6.74
C SER A 111 31.02 15.53 6.54
N THR A 112 30.57 15.72 5.29
CA THR A 112 29.23 16.24 5.00
C THR A 112 28.18 15.13 4.97
N PHE A 113 26.89 15.52 5.00
CA PHE A 113 25.76 14.59 4.88
C PHE A 113 24.97 14.87 3.61
N ILE A 114 24.57 13.80 2.92
CA ILE A 114 23.57 13.93 1.85
C ILE A 114 22.22 14.23 2.50
N SER A 115 21.48 15.17 1.92
CA SER A 115 20.09 15.41 2.28
C SER A 115 19.18 14.67 1.30
N ALA A 116 18.22 13.91 1.82
CA ALA A 116 17.25 13.20 1.00
C ALA A 116 15.86 13.24 1.62
N TYR A 117 14.85 12.94 0.80
CA TYR A 117 13.50 12.67 1.29
C TYR A 117 13.44 11.26 1.90
N SER A 118 12.80 11.16 3.06
CA SER A 118 12.58 9.90 3.77
C SER A 118 11.08 9.65 3.92
N ILE A 119 10.65 8.41 3.69
CA ILE A 119 9.25 7.98 3.86
C ILE A 119 8.71 8.25 5.28
N HIS A 120 9.59 8.38 6.27
CA HIS A 120 9.20 8.60 7.67
C HIS A 120 8.88 10.06 8.01
N LYS A 121 9.15 11.01 7.11
CA LYS A 121 8.99 12.45 7.37
C LYS A 121 8.10 13.11 6.33
N GLU A 122 6.88 13.47 6.75
CA GLU A 122 5.85 14.02 5.87
C GLU A 122 5.46 15.44 6.27
N LEU A 123 5.01 16.22 5.30
CA LEU A 123 4.46 17.55 5.55
C LEU A 123 2.99 17.43 5.93
N ALA A 124 2.64 17.83 7.15
CA ALA A 124 1.25 17.99 7.54
C ALA A 124 0.57 19.11 6.75
N SER A 125 -0.75 19.01 6.55
CA SER A 125 -1.52 20.08 5.91
C SER A 125 -2.92 20.24 6.52
N LEU A 126 -3.45 21.46 6.37
CA LEU A 126 -4.80 21.85 6.75
C LEU A 126 -5.48 22.48 5.53
N SER A 127 -6.59 21.91 5.09
CA SER A 127 -7.41 22.47 4.03
C SER A 127 -8.40 23.47 4.62
N ILE A 128 -8.50 24.67 4.03
CA ILE A 128 -9.50 25.68 4.39
C ILE A 128 -10.38 25.92 3.17
N ILE A 129 -11.61 25.41 3.21
CA ILE A 129 -12.48 25.31 2.03
C ILE A 129 -13.78 26.08 2.30
N SER A 130 -14.09 27.07 1.45
CA SER A 130 -15.38 27.75 1.52
C SER A 130 -16.52 26.78 1.19
N LEU A 131 -17.64 26.86 1.92
CA LEU A 131 -18.79 26.01 1.63
C LEU A 131 -19.36 26.31 0.24
N PRO A 132 -19.43 25.30 -0.65
CA PRO A 132 -19.85 25.52 -2.02
C PRO A 132 -21.36 25.74 -2.13
N GLY A 133 -21.77 26.50 -3.15
CA GLY A 133 -23.14 26.51 -3.62
C GLY A 133 -23.48 25.22 -4.39
N GLN A 134 -24.76 25.00 -4.73
CA GLN A 134 -25.19 23.76 -5.38
C GLN A 134 -24.51 23.51 -6.75
N LYS A 135 -24.28 24.56 -7.55
CA LYS A 135 -23.59 24.43 -8.85
C LYS A 135 -22.13 24.04 -8.67
N GLU A 136 -21.46 24.63 -7.70
CA GLU A 136 -20.05 24.35 -7.38
C GLU A 136 -19.88 22.95 -6.80
N LEU A 137 -20.77 22.51 -5.90
CA LEU A 137 -20.78 21.16 -5.36
C LEU A 137 -20.90 20.09 -6.45
N LYS A 138 -21.70 20.33 -7.50
CA LYS A 138 -21.76 19.43 -8.67
C LYS A 138 -20.42 19.37 -9.41
N SER A 139 -19.76 20.51 -9.61
CA SER A 139 -18.43 20.56 -10.25
C SER A 139 -17.37 19.84 -9.41
N TYR A 140 -17.38 20.06 -8.10
CA TYR A 140 -16.50 19.38 -7.15
C TYR A 140 -16.74 17.87 -7.12
N THR A 141 -18.00 17.44 -7.19
CA THR A 141 -18.33 16.02 -7.27
C THR A 141 -17.73 15.36 -8.51
N GLU A 142 -17.83 15.99 -9.67
CA GLU A 142 -17.22 15.46 -10.90
C GLU A 142 -15.68 15.48 -10.85
N GLN A 143 -15.08 16.47 -10.19
CA GLN A 143 -13.64 16.48 -9.91
C GLN A 143 -13.22 15.29 -9.04
N VAL A 144 -13.93 15.04 -7.93
CA VAL A 144 -13.67 13.90 -7.03
C VAL A 144 -13.81 12.58 -7.80
N ARG A 145 -14.84 12.41 -8.64
CA ARG A 145 -15.02 11.22 -9.48
C ARG A 145 -13.88 11.02 -10.47
N LYS A 146 -13.39 12.09 -11.08
CA LYS A 146 -12.26 12.03 -12.02
C LYS A 146 -10.96 11.64 -11.32
N LEU A 147 -10.66 12.27 -10.18
CA LEU A 147 -9.43 12.03 -9.42
C LEU A 147 -9.38 10.61 -8.84
N ASN A 148 -10.52 10.08 -8.41
CA ASN A 148 -10.65 8.69 -7.96
C ASN A 148 -10.84 7.68 -9.11
N MET A 149 -10.59 8.10 -10.36
CA MET A 149 -10.66 7.24 -11.55
C MET A 149 -11.97 6.45 -11.70
N PHE A 150 -13.12 7.02 -11.32
CA PHE A 150 -14.43 6.35 -11.34
C PHE A 150 -14.75 5.68 -12.68
N TYR A 151 -14.32 6.29 -13.79
CA TYR A 151 -14.51 5.73 -15.14
C TYR A 151 -13.80 4.39 -15.35
N ARG A 152 -12.62 4.17 -14.73
CA ARG A 152 -11.87 2.91 -14.85
C ARG A 152 -12.62 1.78 -14.18
N MET A 153 -13.07 1.99 -12.95
CA MET A 153 -13.88 1.02 -12.22
C MET A 153 -15.16 0.67 -12.99
N ALA A 154 -15.84 1.66 -13.57
CA ALA A 154 -17.03 1.43 -14.39
C ALA A 154 -16.74 0.67 -15.68
N LEU A 155 -15.55 0.82 -16.27
CA LEU A 155 -15.11 0.06 -17.45
C LEU A 155 -14.75 -1.39 -17.07
N THR A 156 -13.95 -1.56 -16.02
CA THR A 156 -13.38 -2.84 -15.58
C THR A 156 -14.44 -3.84 -15.10
N ASN A 157 -15.55 -3.35 -14.55
CA ASN A 157 -16.68 -4.17 -14.09
C ASN A 157 -17.67 -4.56 -15.19
N ARG A 158 -17.48 -4.10 -16.42
CA ARG A 158 -18.34 -4.56 -17.53
C ARG A 158 -18.05 -6.04 -17.80
N PRO A 159 -19.04 -6.80 -18.29
CA PRO A 159 -18.81 -8.17 -18.72
C PRO A 159 -17.65 -8.26 -19.72
N ALA A 160 -16.81 -9.28 -19.54
CA ALA A 160 -15.73 -9.60 -20.47
C ALA A 160 -16.29 -9.76 -21.89
N ARG A 161 -15.58 -9.20 -22.88
CA ARG A 161 -15.96 -9.39 -24.28
C ARG A 161 -15.60 -10.81 -24.72
N LYS A 162 -16.42 -11.38 -25.59
CA LYS A 162 -16.12 -12.67 -26.25
C LYS A 162 -15.13 -12.44 -27.39
N ASN A 163 -14.27 -13.43 -27.64
CA ASN A 163 -13.39 -13.52 -28.81
C ASN A 163 -12.44 -12.31 -29.01
N ILE A 164 -11.97 -11.72 -27.91
CA ILE A 164 -10.93 -10.68 -27.98
C ILE A 164 -9.53 -11.28 -27.84
N PRO A 165 -8.52 -10.73 -28.52
CA PRO A 165 -7.14 -11.18 -28.37
C PRO A 165 -6.61 -10.87 -26.96
N PRO A 166 -5.71 -11.71 -26.41
CA PRO A 166 -5.04 -11.44 -25.15
C PRO A 166 -4.25 -10.12 -25.17
N ARG A 167 -4.23 -9.40 -24.04
CA ARG A 167 -3.44 -8.16 -23.89
C ARG A 167 -2.67 -8.16 -22.56
N PRO A 168 -1.55 -7.43 -22.43
CA PRO A 168 -0.80 -7.33 -21.18
C PRO A 168 -1.68 -7.01 -19.97
N LEU A 169 -2.44 -5.92 -20.05
CA LEU A 169 -3.45 -5.55 -19.05
C LEU A 169 -4.82 -5.50 -19.74
N PRO A 170 -5.72 -6.46 -19.46
CA PRO A 170 -7.06 -6.45 -20.03
C PRO A 170 -7.91 -5.28 -19.52
N GLU A 171 -8.84 -4.78 -20.34
CA GLU A 171 -9.68 -3.62 -19.97
C GLU A 171 -10.79 -4.01 -18.99
N ARG A 172 -11.25 -5.27 -19.04
CA ARG A 172 -12.34 -5.80 -18.22
C ARG A 172 -11.91 -7.07 -17.51
N ILE A 173 -12.43 -7.29 -16.30
CA ILE A 173 -12.16 -8.52 -15.55
C ILE A 173 -12.69 -9.73 -16.34
N GLY A 174 -11.87 -10.79 -16.42
CA GLY A 174 -12.18 -12.03 -17.14
C GLY A 174 -11.71 -12.06 -18.60
N GLU A 175 -11.23 -10.93 -19.14
CA GLU A 175 -10.60 -10.87 -20.46
C GLU A 175 -9.18 -11.51 -20.43
N PRO A 176 -8.73 -12.15 -21.52
CA PRO A 176 -7.47 -12.88 -21.51
C PRO A 176 -6.25 -11.96 -21.46
N SER A 177 -5.22 -12.39 -20.73
CA SER A 177 -3.90 -11.75 -20.72
C SER A 177 -2.85 -12.62 -21.41
N VAL A 178 -1.80 -11.97 -21.93
CA VAL A 178 -0.61 -12.67 -22.43
C VAL A 178 0.25 -13.22 -21.27
N PHE A 179 0.07 -12.71 -20.05
CA PHE A 179 0.81 -13.15 -18.88
C PHE A 179 0.10 -14.33 -18.21
N LYS A 180 0.83 -15.42 -18.02
CA LYS A 180 0.38 -16.61 -17.27
C LYS A 180 0.89 -16.66 -15.84
N HIS A 181 2.08 -16.09 -15.62
CA HIS A 181 2.80 -16.06 -14.35
C HIS A 181 3.27 -14.64 -14.07
N VAL A 182 3.14 -14.22 -12.82
CA VAL A 182 3.61 -12.94 -12.31
C VAL A 182 4.51 -13.21 -11.12
N VAL A 183 5.75 -12.72 -11.17
CA VAL A 183 6.64 -12.61 -10.02
C VAL A 183 6.53 -11.18 -9.52
N TYR A 184 5.98 -11.01 -8.33
CA TYR A 184 5.82 -9.73 -7.67
C TYR A 184 6.87 -9.60 -6.57
N ILE A 185 7.83 -8.70 -6.77
CA ILE A 185 8.97 -8.53 -5.88
C ILE A 185 8.75 -7.28 -5.02
N ILE A 186 8.65 -7.48 -3.72
CA ILE A 186 8.51 -6.44 -2.71
C ILE A 186 9.90 -6.03 -2.23
N LYS A 187 10.18 -4.74 -2.35
CA LYS A 187 11.39 -4.08 -1.84
C LYS A 187 10.98 -2.90 -0.98
N GLU A 188 11.74 -2.63 0.06
CA GLU A 188 11.38 -1.64 1.06
C GLU A 188 12.50 -0.59 1.23
N ASN A 189 12.57 0.04 2.40
CA ASN A 189 12.08 1.41 2.64
C ASN A 189 12.79 2.59 1.94
N LYS A 190 12.98 2.55 0.61
CA LYS A 190 13.67 3.62 -0.12
C LYS A 190 12.77 4.36 -1.09
N THR A 191 12.97 5.68 -1.14
CA THR A 191 12.31 6.53 -2.14
C THR A 191 12.96 6.33 -3.50
N TYR A 192 12.23 6.68 -4.57
CA TYR A 192 12.74 6.62 -5.94
C TYR A 192 14.09 7.34 -6.07
N ASP A 193 14.17 8.59 -5.60
CA ASP A 193 15.38 9.40 -5.72
C ASP A 193 16.57 8.81 -4.96
N GLN A 194 16.33 8.18 -3.80
CA GLN A 194 17.40 7.56 -3.01
C GLN A 194 18.12 6.43 -3.75
N VAL A 195 17.43 5.72 -4.65
CA VAL A 195 18.00 4.59 -5.41
C VAL A 195 18.32 5.00 -6.84
N PHE A 196 17.34 5.57 -7.56
CA PHE A 196 17.40 5.82 -9.00
C PHE A 196 17.61 7.30 -9.37
N GLY A 197 17.92 8.17 -8.42
CA GLY A 197 18.16 9.59 -8.68
C GLY A 197 19.31 9.87 -9.66
N ASP A 198 20.24 8.93 -9.84
CA ASP A 198 21.36 8.98 -10.79
C ASP A 198 21.01 8.43 -12.19
N ILE A 199 19.80 7.89 -12.42
CA ILE A 199 19.33 7.46 -13.75
C ILE A 199 18.80 8.66 -14.54
N GLN A 200 19.63 9.21 -15.43
CA GLN A 200 19.33 10.41 -16.23
C GLN A 200 18.07 10.31 -17.11
N GLN A 201 17.67 9.10 -17.50
CA GLN A 201 16.46 8.88 -18.32
C GLN A 201 15.17 9.12 -17.54
N GLY A 202 15.20 9.08 -16.20
CA GLY A 202 14.05 9.33 -15.35
C GLY A 202 14.01 10.75 -14.80
N ARG A 203 12.93 11.08 -14.10
CA ARG A 203 12.73 12.37 -13.41
C ARG A 203 13.43 12.47 -12.05
N GLY A 204 14.48 11.68 -11.83
CA GLY A 204 15.23 11.62 -10.57
C GLY A 204 16.15 12.83 -10.35
N ASP A 205 16.45 13.13 -9.08
CA ASP A 205 17.46 14.13 -8.70
C ASP A 205 18.71 13.47 -8.13
N SER A 206 19.83 13.55 -8.84
CA SER A 206 21.09 12.92 -8.44
C SER A 206 21.65 13.46 -7.12
N ARG A 207 21.23 14.66 -6.69
CA ARG A 207 21.64 15.23 -5.40
C ARG A 207 20.96 14.55 -4.21
N LEU A 208 19.87 13.82 -4.46
CA LEU A 208 19.12 13.04 -3.48
C LEU A 208 19.48 11.55 -3.54
N CYS A 209 20.32 11.13 -4.50
CA CYS A 209 20.72 9.75 -4.69
C CYS A 209 21.73 9.32 -3.63
N ILE A 210 21.41 8.21 -2.97
CA ILE A 210 22.20 7.67 -1.87
C ILE A 210 22.78 6.30 -2.25
N PHE A 211 21.94 5.46 -2.86
CA PHE A 211 22.21 4.07 -3.21
C PHE A 211 22.31 3.92 -4.72
N GLY A 212 23.09 4.78 -5.36
CA GLY A 212 23.26 4.79 -6.82
C GLY A 212 23.86 3.49 -7.36
N SER A 213 24.12 3.48 -8.67
CA SER A 213 24.49 2.25 -9.41
C SER A 213 25.67 1.43 -8.86
N ALA A 214 26.60 2.04 -8.12
CA ALA A 214 27.70 1.33 -7.46
C ALA A 214 27.23 0.45 -6.28
N ILE A 215 26.15 0.85 -5.61
CA ILE A 215 25.58 0.14 -4.44
C ILE A 215 24.41 -0.75 -4.85
N THR A 216 23.62 -0.35 -5.85
CA THR A 216 22.45 -1.12 -6.31
C THR A 216 22.54 -1.51 -7.79
N PRO A 217 23.63 -2.18 -8.22
CA PRO A 217 23.90 -2.44 -9.64
C PRO A 217 22.81 -3.28 -10.32
N ASN A 218 22.23 -4.26 -9.60
CA ASN A 218 21.17 -5.12 -10.13
C ASN A 218 19.87 -4.35 -10.36
N GLN A 219 19.47 -3.48 -9.42
CA GLN A 219 18.27 -2.64 -9.56
C GLN A 219 18.43 -1.66 -10.72
N HIS A 220 19.60 -1.05 -10.84
CA HIS A 220 19.93 -0.16 -11.96
C HIS A 220 19.96 -0.88 -13.30
N LYS A 221 20.44 -2.12 -13.34
CA LYS A 221 20.39 -2.94 -14.55
C LYS A 221 18.95 -3.25 -14.95
N LEU A 222 18.09 -3.64 -13.99
CA LEU A 222 16.66 -3.87 -14.25
C LEU A 222 15.98 -2.60 -14.79
N ALA A 223 16.25 -1.44 -14.20
CA ALA A 223 15.70 -0.17 -14.65
C ALA A 223 16.12 0.19 -16.09
N ARG A 224 17.36 -0.14 -16.49
CA ARG A 224 17.88 0.12 -17.85
C ARG A 224 17.41 -0.89 -18.88
N ASP A 225 17.33 -2.17 -18.51
CA ASP A 225 16.96 -3.25 -19.42
C ASP A 225 15.44 -3.34 -19.65
N PHE A 226 14.65 -2.79 -18.72
CA PHE A 226 13.19 -2.83 -18.75
C PHE A 226 12.57 -1.43 -18.60
N SER A 227 11.52 -1.31 -17.78
CA SER A 227 10.77 -0.07 -17.59
C SER A 227 11.19 0.61 -16.29
N LEU A 228 11.46 1.91 -16.37
CA LEU A 228 11.62 2.80 -15.23
C LEU A 228 10.31 3.55 -14.96
N LEU A 229 9.70 3.33 -13.79
CA LEU A 229 8.52 4.08 -13.36
C LEU A 229 8.97 5.25 -12.48
N ASP A 230 9.08 6.43 -13.08
CA ASP A 230 9.63 7.61 -12.40
C ASP A 230 8.57 8.55 -11.81
N ASN A 231 7.28 8.23 -11.97
CA ASN A 231 6.14 8.97 -11.42
C ASN A 231 5.20 8.08 -10.60
N TYR A 232 5.80 7.18 -9.83
CA TYR A 232 5.07 6.31 -8.93
C TYR A 232 5.10 6.87 -7.51
N TYR A 233 3.97 6.80 -6.81
CA TYR A 233 3.82 7.28 -5.45
C TYR A 233 3.58 6.09 -4.55
N ALA A 234 4.37 5.96 -3.48
CA ALA A 234 4.12 4.98 -2.44
C ALA A 234 3.01 5.50 -1.52
N SER A 235 2.09 4.62 -1.15
CA SER A 235 0.95 4.96 -0.28
C SER A 235 1.22 4.69 1.22
N GLY A 236 2.43 4.25 1.59
CA GLY A 236 2.80 3.91 2.96
C GLY A 236 3.91 4.81 3.51
N LYS A 237 3.82 5.16 4.80
CA LYS A 237 4.75 6.04 5.54
C LYS A 237 5.84 5.24 6.28
N SER A 238 5.59 3.93 6.41
CA SER A 238 6.52 2.90 6.89
C SER A 238 6.15 1.56 6.28
N SER A 239 7.00 0.54 6.44
CA SER A 239 6.70 -0.83 5.97
C SER A 239 5.35 -1.36 6.46
N ALA A 240 4.90 -0.97 7.66
CA ALA A 240 3.65 -1.50 8.18
C ALA A 240 2.46 -1.19 7.27
N GLU A 241 2.29 0.06 6.86
CA GLU A 241 1.29 0.43 5.85
C GLU A 241 1.71 -0.03 4.45
N GLY A 242 3.01 -0.02 4.16
CA GLY A 242 3.59 -0.44 2.88
C GLY A 242 3.20 -1.87 2.48
N HIS A 243 3.37 -2.84 3.38
CA HIS A 243 2.98 -4.24 3.17
C HIS A 243 1.46 -4.38 2.94
N LEU A 244 0.64 -3.70 3.74
CA LEU A 244 -0.81 -3.71 3.53
C LEU A 244 -1.21 -3.12 2.17
N TRP A 245 -0.62 -2.00 1.76
CA TRP A 245 -0.87 -1.43 0.44
C TRP A 245 -0.41 -2.36 -0.69
N THR A 246 0.77 -2.94 -0.53
CA THR A 246 1.40 -3.83 -1.51
C THR A 246 0.57 -5.08 -1.75
N ASP A 247 -0.04 -5.63 -0.68
CA ASP A 247 -0.72 -6.91 -0.74
C ASP A 247 -2.25 -6.81 -0.74
N ALA A 248 -2.84 -5.78 -0.15
CA ALA A 248 -4.30 -5.59 -0.07
C ALA A 248 -4.82 -4.42 -0.93
N ALA A 249 -3.92 -3.63 -1.56
CA ALA A 249 -4.25 -2.43 -2.31
C ALA A 249 -5.01 -1.35 -1.51
N MET A 250 -4.96 -1.42 -0.18
CA MET A 250 -5.48 -0.41 0.75
C MET A 250 -4.93 -0.64 2.15
N VAL A 251 -5.08 0.38 3.00
CA VAL A 251 -4.88 0.30 4.44
C VAL A 251 -6.22 0.57 5.13
N SER A 252 -6.51 -0.15 6.22
CA SER A 252 -7.73 0.10 6.99
C SER A 252 -7.68 1.44 7.71
N ASP A 253 -8.85 2.03 7.97
CA ASP A 253 -8.92 3.29 8.71
C ASP A 253 -8.38 3.16 10.15
N TYR A 254 -8.46 1.95 10.73
CA TYR A 254 -7.81 1.59 11.98
C TYR A 254 -6.29 1.82 11.91
N ILE A 255 -5.61 1.34 10.87
CA ILE A 255 -4.16 1.51 10.75
C ILE A 255 -3.83 2.98 10.44
N GLU A 256 -4.55 3.61 9.52
CA GLU A 256 -4.30 5.02 9.14
C GLU A 256 -4.43 5.99 10.33
N LYS A 257 -5.46 5.83 11.16
CA LYS A 257 -5.65 6.69 12.33
C LYS A 257 -4.58 6.49 13.41
N ASN A 258 -4.04 5.28 13.51
CA ASN A 258 -3.15 4.91 14.60
C ASN A 258 -1.66 4.90 14.23
N VAL A 259 -1.31 5.09 12.96
CA VAL A 259 0.09 5.02 12.50
C VAL A 259 1.01 5.98 13.26
N ARG A 260 0.59 7.23 13.47
CA ARG A 260 1.42 8.26 14.13
C ARG A 260 1.47 8.09 15.64
N ALA A 261 0.41 7.57 16.24
CA ALA A 261 0.33 7.34 17.67
C ALA A 261 0.92 6.00 18.11
N TRP A 262 1.19 5.10 17.16
CA TRP A 262 1.73 3.76 17.38
C TRP A 262 0.84 2.84 18.25
N PHE A 263 -0.48 3.07 18.29
CA PHE A 263 -1.46 2.22 18.99
C PHE A 263 -2.01 1.09 18.12
N ARG A 264 -1.14 0.42 17.37
CA ARG A 264 -1.48 -0.66 16.41
C ARG A 264 -0.34 -1.66 16.27
N SER A 265 -0.60 -2.80 15.64
CA SER A 265 0.43 -3.82 15.34
C SER A 265 1.37 -3.44 14.19
N TYR A 266 2.55 -4.05 14.09
CA TYR A 266 3.41 -3.99 12.89
C TYR A 266 2.95 -5.05 11.89
N THR A 267 2.42 -4.63 10.76
CA THR A 267 1.49 -5.44 9.95
C THR A 267 2.13 -6.33 8.89
N HIS A 268 3.47 -6.36 8.74
CA HIS A 268 4.13 -7.31 7.84
C HIS A 268 3.73 -8.78 8.11
N ARG A 269 3.66 -9.19 9.39
CA ARG A 269 3.29 -10.57 9.77
C ARG A 269 1.79 -10.83 9.80
N LEU A 270 0.98 -9.79 9.62
CA LEU A 270 -0.49 -9.85 9.62
C LEU A 270 -1.07 -10.53 10.87
N ALA A 271 -0.57 -10.17 12.06
CA ALA A 271 -1.02 -10.73 13.33
C ALA A 271 -2.28 -10.06 13.91
N ASP A 272 -2.77 -9.00 13.27
CA ASP A 272 -3.85 -8.14 13.75
C ASP A 272 -5.02 -8.16 12.79
N ALA A 273 -6.15 -8.71 13.25
CA ALA A 273 -7.34 -8.87 12.43
C ALA A 273 -8.02 -7.55 12.06
N GLN A 274 -7.69 -6.42 12.71
CA GLN A 274 -8.22 -5.10 12.35
C GLN A 274 -7.41 -4.40 11.24
N ALA A 275 -6.24 -4.95 10.90
CA ALA A 275 -5.34 -4.35 9.91
C ALA A 275 -5.84 -4.48 8.46
N TYR A 276 -6.72 -5.43 8.17
CA TYR A 276 -7.19 -5.74 6.83
C TYR A 276 -8.68 -6.06 6.83
N ASN A 277 -9.32 -5.87 5.69
CA ASN A 277 -10.75 -6.14 5.51
C ASN A 277 -11.00 -7.58 5.03
N LYS A 278 -12.27 -7.97 4.97
CA LYS A 278 -12.68 -9.35 4.61
C LYS A 278 -12.37 -9.77 3.16
N SER A 279 -12.10 -8.83 2.25
CA SER A 279 -11.62 -9.16 0.90
C SER A 279 -10.21 -9.71 0.90
N GLY A 280 -9.46 -9.55 1.99
CA GLY A 280 -8.12 -10.09 2.15
C GLY A 280 -7.12 -9.43 1.22
N PHE A 281 -6.24 -10.24 0.64
CA PHE A 281 -5.05 -9.81 -0.09
C PHE A 281 -5.05 -10.32 -1.54
N ILE A 282 -4.07 -9.91 -2.34
CA ILE A 282 -3.89 -10.28 -3.74
C ILE A 282 -3.82 -11.81 -3.93
N TRP A 283 -3.20 -12.53 -2.98
CA TRP A 283 -3.17 -13.98 -2.98
C TRP A 283 -4.54 -14.61 -2.71
N ASN A 284 -5.39 -14.00 -1.87
CA ASN A 284 -6.76 -14.46 -1.70
C ASN A 284 -7.52 -14.34 -3.01
N ASN A 285 -7.47 -13.15 -3.62
CA ASN A 285 -8.14 -12.90 -4.88
C ASN A 285 -7.66 -13.85 -5.99
N ALA A 286 -6.36 -14.11 -6.09
CA ALA A 286 -5.81 -15.07 -7.04
C ALA A 286 -6.31 -16.51 -6.78
N MET A 287 -6.22 -16.99 -5.53
CA MET A 287 -6.70 -18.34 -5.17
C MET A 287 -8.20 -18.52 -5.38
N ASP A 288 -9.01 -17.51 -5.03
CA ASP A 288 -10.47 -17.52 -5.22
C ASP A 288 -10.88 -17.60 -6.70
N HIS A 289 -9.97 -17.24 -7.62
CA HIS A 289 -10.16 -17.35 -9.06
C HIS A 289 -9.33 -18.49 -9.69
N GLY A 290 -9.03 -19.53 -8.91
CA GLY A 290 -8.42 -20.77 -9.38
C GLY A 290 -6.97 -20.64 -9.80
N LYS A 291 -6.25 -19.60 -9.35
CA LYS A 291 -4.83 -19.40 -9.64
C LYS A 291 -3.97 -20.06 -8.59
N LYS A 292 -2.87 -20.70 -9.03
CA LYS A 292 -1.82 -21.21 -8.14
C LYS A 292 -1.00 -20.05 -7.59
N VAL A 293 -0.80 -20.01 -6.27
CA VAL A 293 -0.04 -18.95 -5.60
C VAL A 293 1.11 -19.55 -4.79
N ARG A 294 2.24 -18.85 -4.75
CA ARG A 294 3.39 -19.17 -3.89
C ARG A 294 3.89 -17.90 -3.23
N ILE A 295 4.15 -17.95 -1.92
CA ILE A 295 4.59 -16.79 -1.13
C ILE A 295 5.98 -17.05 -0.56
N TYR A 296 6.88 -16.08 -0.74
CA TYR A 296 8.27 -16.15 -0.31
C TYR A 296 8.57 -14.97 0.61
N GLY A 297 8.60 -15.23 1.92
CA GLY A 297 9.02 -14.27 2.94
C GLY A 297 7.97 -13.27 3.42
N GLU A 298 6.81 -13.19 2.75
CA GLU A 298 5.70 -12.30 3.14
C GLU A 298 4.70 -13.00 4.08
N ALA A 299 4.06 -12.24 4.99
CA ALA A 299 3.00 -12.71 5.87
C ALA A 299 3.39 -13.90 6.76
N CYS A 300 4.67 -14.01 7.12
CA CYS A 300 5.20 -15.11 7.93
C CYS A 300 6.25 -14.64 8.96
N LEU A 301 6.58 -15.53 9.90
CA LEU A 301 7.65 -15.39 10.88
C LEU A 301 8.57 -16.59 10.78
N THR A 302 9.87 -16.34 10.63
CA THR A 302 10.93 -17.35 10.67
C THR A 302 11.43 -17.58 12.10
N HIS A 303 11.33 -18.82 12.56
CA HIS A 303 11.92 -19.30 13.81
C HIS A 303 13.27 -19.95 13.50
N TYR A 304 14.35 -19.42 14.06
CA TYR A 304 15.73 -19.89 13.88
C TYR A 304 16.51 -19.70 15.20
N ASP A 305 17.74 -20.20 15.30
CA ASP A 305 18.60 -19.91 16.46
C ASP A 305 19.02 -18.44 16.48
N THR A 306 18.37 -17.63 17.32
CA THR A 306 18.60 -16.18 17.44
C THR A 306 19.97 -15.81 18.01
N LYS A 307 20.76 -16.79 18.46
CA LYS A 307 22.18 -16.57 18.80
C LYS A 307 23.03 -16.36 17.55
N MET A 308 22.64 -16.95 16.41
CA MET A 308 23.35 -16.78 15.14
C MET A 308 23.35 -15.32 14.71
N LYS A 309 24.53 -14.84 14.30
CA LYS A 309 24.73 -13.53 13.69
C LYS A 309 24.74 -13.65 12.17
N TRP A 310 24.73 -12.50 11.51
CA TRP A 310 24.80 -12.43 10.05
C TRP A 310 25.97 -13.28 9.49
N ILE A 311 27.16 -13.18 10.10
CA ILE A 311 28.36 -13.89 9.65
C ILE A 311 28.21 -15.41 9.76
N ASP A 312 27.50 -15.91 10.77
CA ASP A 312 27.29 -17.35 10.97
C ASP A 312 26.40 -17.91 9.84
N ILE A 313 25.32 -17.20 9.52
CA ILE A 313 24.40 -17.56 8.44
C ILE A 313 25.09 -17.43 7.09
N TYR A 314 25.89 -16.38 6.89
CA TYR A 314 26.66 -16.20 5.67
C TYR A 314 27.69 -17.32 5.46
N ASN A 315 28.42 -17.71 6.51
CA ASN A 315 29.39 -18.81 6.46
C ASN A 315 28.71 -20.14 6.12
N LYS A 316 27.56 -20.42 6.73
CA LYS A 316 26.75 -21.60 6.37
C LYS A 316 26.32 -21.58 4.91
N TYR A 317 25.86 -20.43 4.43
CA TYR A 317 25.46 -20.23 3.04
C TYR A 317 26.60 -20.50 2.05
N ILE A 318 27.78 -19.89 2.23
CA ILE A 318 28.92 -20.10 1.33
C ILE A 318 29.45 -21.55 1.37
N ASN A 319 29.37 -22.20 2.53
CA ASN A 319 29.76 -23.60 2.70
C ASN A 319 28.68 -24.61 2.26
N LYS A 320 27.52 -24.12 1.79
CA LYS A 320 26.34 -24.95 1.44
C LYS A 320 25.87 -25.85 2.59
N GLU A 321 26.05 -25.38 3.82
CA GLU A 321 25.51 -26.04 5.00
C GLU A 321 24.01 -25.77 5.13
N PRO A 322 23.23 -26.70 5.70
CA PRO A 322 21.84 -26.47 5.99
C PRO A 322 21.68 -25.36 7.04
N LEU A 323 20.66 -24.52 6.82
CA LEU A 323 20.14 -23.57 7.79
C LEU A 323 18.87 -24.15 8.38
N ASP A 324 18.85 -24.32 9.70
CA ASP A 324 17.68 -24.81 10.41
C ASP A 324 16.79 -23.63 10.81
N PHE A 325 15.63 -23.53 10.16
CA PHE A 325 14.59 -22.61 10.53
C PHE A 325 13.22 -23.12 10.11
N LYS A 326 12.17 -22.51 10.70
CA LYS A 326 10.78 -22.85 10.41
C LYS A 326 9.95 -21.59 10.23
N ASN A 327 9.20 -21.53 9.14
CA ASN A 327 8.23 -20.47 8.93
C ASN A 327 6.87 -20.79 9.55
N THR A 328 6.24 -19.77 10.13
CA THR A 328 4.87 -19.83 10.65
C THR A 328 4.08 -18.60 10.21
N THR A 329 2.75 -18.71 10.16
CA THR A 329 1.86 -17.59 9.82
C THR A 329 0.59 -17.64 10.67
N THR A 330 0.05 -16.46 10.96
CA THR A 330 -1.24 -16.26 11.62
C THR A 330 -2.41 -16.55 10.67
N ILE A 331 -2.18 -16.47 9.35
CA ILE A 331 -3.21 -16.68 8.33
C ILE A 331 -3.25 -18.16 7.93
N ALA A 332 -4.22 -18.89 8.47
CA ALA A 332 -4.35 -20.34 8.24
C ALA A 332 -4.40 -20.71 6.75
N ARG A 333 -5.08 -19.89 5.94
CA ARG A 333 -5.30 -20.14 4.51
C ARG A 333 -4.01 -20.17 3.68
N ILE A 334 -2.97 -19.44 4.08
CA ILE A 334 -1.72 -19.33 3.30
C ILE A 334 -0.61 -20.26 3.79
N ARG A 335 -0.80 -20.97 4.91
CA ARG A 335 0.15 -21.97 5.42
C ARG A 335 0.68 -22.95 4.35
N PRO A 336 -0.14 -23.54 3.47
CA PRO A 336 0.35 -24.49 2.47
C PRO A 336 1.09 -23.84 1.29
N ILE A 337 1.01 -22.51 1.12
CA ILE A 337 1.58 -21.81 -0.03
C ILE A 337 2.78 -20.92 0.33
N ILE A 338 3.07 -20.70 1.61
CA ILE A 338 4.34 -20.08 2.04
C ILE A 338 5.48 -21.07 1.79
N SER A 339 6.59 -20.57 1.24
CA SER A 339 7.79 -21.36 1.05
C SER A 339 8.43 -21.70 2.41
N PRO A 340 8.61 -22.99 2.75
CA PRO A 340 9.18 -23.39 4.04
C PRO A 340 10.67 -23.04 4.12
N ASP A 341 11.35 -22.97 2.98
CA ASP A 341 12.79 -22.78 2.88
C ASP A 341 13.17 -21.30 2.65
N PHE A 342 12.21 -20.38 2.69
CA PHE A 342 12.45 -18.95 2.40
C PHE A 342 12.23 -18.09 3.64
N PRO A 343 13.25 -17.44 4.21
CA PRO A 343 13.12 -16.67 5.46
C PRO A 343 12.26 -15.40 5.30
N ASP A 344 11.64 -14.97 6.39
CA ASP A 344 10.71 -13.83 6.48
C ASP A 344 11.36 -12.48 6.12
N CYS A 345 10.53 -11.52 5.71
CA CYS A 345 10.95 -10.19 5.28
C CYS A 345 11.67 -9.38 6.39
N ASP A 346 11.21 -9.50 7.65
CA ASP A 346 11.75 -8.67 8.74
C ASP A 346 13.21 -9.00 9.11
N ASN A 347 13.69 -10.18 8.69
CA ASN A 347 14.95 -10.70 9.16
C ASN A 347 16.11 -10.45 8.19
N ILE A 348 16.75 -9.30 8.38
CA ILE A 348 17.84 -8.80 7.54
C ILE A 348 19.17 -9.58 7.66
N ILE A 349 19.30 -10.49 8.63
CA ILE A 349 20.52 -11.32 8.77
C ILE A 349 20.63 -12.35 7.64
N PHE A 350 19.49 -12.78 7.10
CA PHE A 350 19.45 -13.58 5.88
C PHE A 350 19.66 -12.62 4.70
N THR A 351 20.52 -12.98 3.75
CA THR A 351 20.83 -12.09 2.62
C THR A 351 19.78 -12.19 1.51
N ASP A 352 19.59 -11.10 0.75
CA ASP A 352 18.79 -11.13 -0.48
C ASP A 352 19.34 -12.16 -1.49
N GLN A 353 20.66 -12.38 -1.52
CA GLN A 353 21.27 -13.40 -2.39
C GLN A 353 20.88 -14.82 -1.96
N LEU A 354 20.91 -15.14 -0.66
CA LEU A 354 20.44 -16.42 -0.15
C LEU A 354 18.96 -16.65 -0.50
N ARG A 355 18.13 -15.62 -0.33
CA ARG A 355 16.70 -15.64 -0.70
C ARG A 355 16.52 -15.90 -2.20
N ALA A 356 17.27 -15.18 -3.05
CA ALA A 356 17.23 -15.35 -4.49
C ALA A 356 17.64 -16.77 -4.92
N ASP A 357 18.69 -17.33 -4.32
CA ASP A 357 19.15 -18.69 -4.62
C ASP A 357 18.10 -19.75 -4.26
N ILE A 358 17.41 -19.60 -3.12
CA ILE A 358 16.30 -20.47 -2.71
C ILE A 358 15.15 -20.37 -3.73
N PHE A 359 14.75 -19.16 -4.11
CA PHE A 359 13.72 -18.93 -5.11
C PHE A 359 14.10 -19.55 -6.46
N ILE A 360 15.33 -19.34 -6.95
CA ILE A 360 15.82 -19.87 -8.22
C ILE A 360 15.88 -21.40 -8.19
N LYS A 361 16.26 -22.01 -7.05
CA LYS A 361 16.24 -23.46 -6.87
C LYS A 361 14.82 -24.00 -7.00
N GLU A 362 13.84 -23.39 -6.32
CA GLU A 362 12.43 -23.80 -6.40
C GLU A 362 11.87 -23.57 -7.81
N TRP A 363 12.21 -22.45 -8.46
CA TRP A 363 11.88 -22.16 -9.86
C TRP A 363 12.35 -23.28 -10.79
N LYS A 364 13.64 -23.64 -10.72
CA LYS A 364 14.21 -24.74 -11.51
C LYS A 364 13.47 -26.05 -11.26
N ASN A 365 13.08 -26.34 -10.02
CA ASN A 365 12.29 -27.54 -9.75
C ASN A 365 10.94 -27.52 -10.48
N PHE A 366 10.24 -26.38 -10.55
CA PHE A 366 9.01 -26.26 -11.35
C PHE A 366 9.25 -26.51 -12.85
N GLU A 367 10.39 -26.08 -13.40
CA GLU A 367 10.74 -26.32 -14.81
C GLU A 367 10.93 -27.80 -15.16
N HIS A 368 11.28 -28.64 -14.18
CA HIS A 368 11.42 -30.10 -14.37
C HIS A 368 10.10 -30.87 -14.24
N LEU A 369 9.02 -30.22 -13.80
CA LEU A 369 7.70 -30.86 -13.67
C LEU A 369 6.98 -30.85 -15.03
N PRO A 370 6.12 -31.85 -15.30
CA PRO A 370 5.38 -31.91 -16.56
C PRO A 370 4.40 -30.75 -16.70
N GLY A 371 4.27 -30.24 -17.93
CA GLY A 371 3.33 -29.17 -18.26
C GLY A 371 3.68 -27.82 -17.61
N ASP A 372 2.70 -26.93 -17.57
CA ASP A 372 2.85 -25.61 -16.95
C ASP A 372 2.64 -25.71 -15.42
N SER A 373 3.73 -26.02 -14.72
CA SER A 373 3.73 -26.26 -13.29
C SER A 373 4.07 -25.02 -12.45
N LEU A 374 4.50 -23.93 -13.07
CA LEU A 374 4.87 -22.70 -12.37
C LEU A 374 3.63 -22.03 -11.74
N PRO A 375 3.70 -21.51 -10.50
CA PRO A 375 2.58 -20.77 -9.91
C PRO A 375 2.18 -19.56 -10.76
N ASN A 376 0.90 -19.22 -10.79
CA ASN A 376 0.42 -18.05 -11.54
C ASN A 376 0.82 -16.73 -10.86
N LEU A 377 0.90 -16.72 -9.53
CA LEU A 377 1.36 -15.58 -8.75
C LEU A 377 2.42 -16.04 -7.75
N MET A 378 3.58 -15.41 -7.81
CA MET A 378 4.66 -15.57 -6.84
C MET A 378 4.91 -14.23 -6.17
N VAL A 379 4.68 -14.13 -4.87
CA VAL A 379 4.96 -12.91 -4.08
C VAL A 379 6.27 -13.13 -3.35
N LEU A 380 7.24 -12.25 -3.55
CA LEU A 380 8.63 -12.40 -3.11
C LEU A 380 9.13 -11.15 -2.40
N SER A 381 9.55 -11.27 -1.15
CA SER A 381 10.13 -10.15 -0.40
C SER A 381 11.66 -10.22 -0.41
N LEU A 382 12.32 -9.12 -0.83
CA LEU A 382 13.78 -8.96 -0.86
C LEU A 382 14.17 -7.70 -0.05
N PRO A 383 14.20 -7.80 1.29
CA PRO A 383 14.20 -6.65 2.20
C PRO A 383 15.58 -6.03 2.46
N ASN A 384 16.71 -6.57 2.01
CA ASN A 384 18.02 -6.10 2.48
C ASN A 384 18.48 -4.72 1.91
N ASP A 385 17.56 -3.78 1.72
CA ASP A 385 17.78 -2.35 1.48
C ASP A 385 17.71 -1.50 2.77
N HIS A 386 17.58 -2.12 3.96
CA HIS A 386 17.49 -1.47 5.28
C HIS A 386 18.76 -0.74 5.78
N THR A 387 19.70 -0.38 4.91
CA THR A 387 20.95 0.32 5.27
C THR A 387 21.75 -0.37 6.37
N ALA A 388 21.49 -1.65 6.63
CA ALA A 388 22.07 -2.38 7.74
C ALA A 388 23.59 -2.53 7.63
N GLY A 389 24.15 -2.37 6.42
CA GLY A 389 25.59 -2.42 6.19
C GLY A 389 26.40 -1.36 6.95
N THR A 390 25.76 -0.29 7.46
CA THR A 390 26.43 0.67 8.35
C THR A 390 26.37 0.27 9.84
N SER A 391 25.68 -0.82 10.17
CA SER A 391 25.52 -1.30 11.56
C SER A 391 26.62 -2.31 11.93
N PRO A 392 27.12 -2.30 13.18
CA PRO A 392 28.05 -3.32 13.64
C PRO A 392 27.51 -4.75 13.43
N GLY A 393 28.33 -5.63 12.88
CA GLY A 393 27.99 -7.04 12.64
C GLY A 393 27.34 -7.35 11.29
N PHE A 394 27.20 -6.35 10.41
CA PHE A 394 26.76 -6.51 9.02
C PHE A 394 27.89 -6.15 8.05
N PRO A 395 27.85 -6.65 6.80
CA PRO A 395 28.86 -6.35 5.79
C PRO A 395 28.72 -4.90 5.32
N THR A 396 29.84 -4.22 5.10
CA THR A 396 29.91 -2.85 4.55
C THR A 396 29.83 -2.82 3.04
#